data_AF-A0A1C3VH21-F1
#
_entry.id   AF-A0A1C3VH21-F1
#
_cell.length_a   1.000
_cell.length_b   1.000
_cell.length_c   1.000
_cell.angle_alpha   90.00
_cell.angle_beta   90.00
_cell.angle_gamma   90.00
#
_symmetry.space_group_name_H-M   'P 1'
#
loop_
_entity.id
_entity.type
_entity.pdbx_description
1 polymer ?
#
loop_
_entity_poly.entity_id
_entity_poly.type
_entity_poly.pdbx_seq_one_letter_code
_entity_poly.pdbx_strand_id
1 'polypeptide(L)'
;MQCRPSGIYEFRRRLPQALAGKPAPEHVKRQLSELINPATGNFKQYLSVSLRTNDQKLAKRRDLDEARRVTDLFDWGLKLVQNGQPPAATTRSENLMPSPEEIEAHFLHALLEADEKERNEGDIRRYLQTRAERSQWPDLDDARIT
;
A
#
# COMPACT_ATOMS: atom_id res chain seq x y z
N MET A 1 -0.64 19.19 -6.81
CA MET A 1 -0.83 20.33 -7.72
C MET A 1 -1.12 21.65 -7.01
N GLN A 2 -0.46 22.75 -7.41
CA GLN A 2 -0.76 24.14 -7.04
C GLN A 2 -0.83 25.00 -8.32
N CYS A 3 -1.65 26.07 -8.33
CA CYS A 3 -1.71 27.02 -9.44
C CYS A 3 -0.90 28.27 -9.08
N ARG A 4 0.01 28.69 -9.96
CA ARG A 4 0.79 29.92 -9.75
C ARG A 4 -0.03 31.16 -10.16
N PRO A 5 0.32 32.36 -9.67
CA PRO A 5 -0.27 33.61 -10.14
C PRO A 5 -0.19 33.80 -11.66
N SER A 6 0.80 33.19 -12.32
CA SER A 6 0.95 33.18 -13.79
C SER A 6 -0.05 32.27 -14.53
N GLY A 7 -0.93 31.56 -13.83
CA GLY A 7 -1.87 30.59 -14.40
C GLY A 7 -1.28 29.22 -14.73
N ILE A 8 0.06 29.06 -14.63
CA ILE A 8 0.74 27.79 -14.86
C ILE A 8 0.64 26.91 -13.60
N TYR A 9 0.24 25.66 -13.78
CA TYR A 9 0.21 24.68 -12.70
C TYR A 9 1.61 24.14 -12.37
N GLU A 10 1.82 23.85 -11.09
CA GLU A 10 3.03 23.20 -10.58
C GLU A 10 2.70 21.97 -9.71
N PHE A 11 3.58 20.99 -9.78
CA PHE A 11 3.68 19.92 -8.81
C PHE A 11 4.48 20.43 -7.62
N ARG A 12 3.99 20.16 -6.40
CA ARG A 12 4.70 20.45 -5.17
C ARG A 12 4.49 19.32 -4.17
N ARG A 13 5.59 18.77 -3.68
CA ARG A 13 5.56 17.70 -2.67
C ARG A 13 6.68 17.90 -1.65
N ARG A 14 6.36 17.61 -0.39
CA ARG A 14 7.34 17.63 0.70
C ARG A 14 8.23 16.39 0.60
N LEU A 15 9.54 16.55 0.81
CA LEU A 15 10.46 15.41 0.90
C LEU A 15 10.17 14.57 2.16
N PRO A 16 10.52 13.28 2.18
CA PRO A 16 10.42 12.46 3.38
C PRO A 16 11.20 13.09 4.55
N GLN A 17 10.66 12.99 5.76
CA GLN A 17 11.28 13.56 6.97
C GLN A 17 12.70 13.03 7.22
N ALA A 18 12.98 11.81 6.76
CA ALA A 18 14.30 11.21 6.84
C ALA A 18 15.36 11.93 5.99
N LEU A 19 14.97 12.69 4.96
CA LEU A 19 15.88 13.42 4.05
C LEU A 19 15.76 14.93 4.18
N ALA A 20 14.53 15.45 4.32
CA ALA A 20 14.25 16.88 4.23
C ALA A 20 15.15 17.75 5.13
N GLY A 21 15.89 18.69 4.54
CA GLY A 21 16.75 19.63 5.24
C GLY A 21 18.07 19.07 5.78
N LYS A 22 18.33 17.76 5.64
CA LYS A 22 19.57 17.14 6.11
C LYS A 22 20.73 17.37 5.14
N PRO A 23 21.99 17.33 5.62
CA PRO A 23 23.15 17.34 4.73
C PRO A 23 23.14 16.10 3.83
N ALA A 24 23.30 16.31 2.53
CA ALA A 24 23.41 15.21 1.58
C ALA A 24 24.87 14.72 1.54
N PRO A 25 25.13 13.40 1.66
CA PRO A 25 26.48 12.86 1.45
C PRO A 25 26.97 13.11 0.02
N GLU A 26 28.28 13.27 -0.19
CA GLU A 26 28.82 13.67 -1.51
C GLU A 26 28.51 12.69 -2.66
N HIS A 27 28.48 11.39 -2.37
CA HIS A 27 28.08 10.39 -3.35
C HIS A 27 26.62 10.58 -3.80
N VAL A 28 25.75 11.03 -2.89
CA VAL A 28 24.34 11.34 -3.17
C VAL A 28 24.20 12.66 -3.93
N LYS A 29 25.07 13.65 -3.65
CA LYS A 29 25.03 14.95 -4.33
C LYS A 29 25.18 14.84 -5.84
N ARG A 30 26.03 13.93 -6.30
CA ARG A 30 26.27 13.70 -7.73
C ARG A 30 25.09 13.00 -8.42
N GLN A 31 24.37 12.15 -7.70
CA GLN A 31 23.30 11.31 -8.27
C GLN A 31 21.90 11.96 -8.16
N LEU A 32 21.65 12.77 -7.12
CA LEU A 32 20.35 13.36 -6.80
C LEU A 32 20.39 14.89 -6.75
N SER A 33 21.02 15.51 -7.75
CA SER A 33 21.16 16.98 -7.83
C SER A 33 19.81 17.71 -7.79
N GLU A 34 18.74 17.11 -8.33
CA GLU A 34 17.39 17.67 -8.31
C GLU A 34 16.83 17.86 -6.89
N LEU A 35 17.16 16.95 -5.97
CA LEU A 35 16.67 16.97 -4.58
C LEU A 35 17.50 17.88 -3.67
N ILE A 36 18.58 18.46 -4.16
CA ILE A 36 19.59 19.12 -3.34
C ILE A 36 19.60 20.61 -3.62
N ASN A 37 19.73 21.39 -2.57
CA ASN A 37 19.95 22.82 -2.69
C ASN A 37 21.43 23.07 -3.01
N PRO A 38 21.77 23.63 -4.19
CA PRO A 38 23.16 23.84 -4.58
C PRO A 38 23.90 24.82 -3.67
N ALA A 39 23.19 25.76 -3.04
CA ALA A 39 23.79 26.76 -2.16
C ALA A 39 24.21 26.18 -0.80
N THR A 40 23.43 25.23 -0.26
CA THR A 40 23.67 24.68 1.09
C THR A 40 24.21 23.26 1.07
N GLY A 41 24.10 22.54 -0.05
CA GLY A 41 24.45 21.12 -0.14
C GLY A 41 23.50 20.20 0.64
N ASN A 42 22.40 20.74 1.18
CA ASN A 42 21.40 19.98 1.93
C ASN A 42 20.24 19.55 1.00
N PHE A 43 19.53 18.51 1.40
CA PHE A 43 18.28 18.15 0.75
C PHE A 43 17.25 19.29 0.88
N LYS A 44 16.52 19.55 -0.19
CA LYS A 44 15.39 20.49 -0.21
C LYS A 44 14.32 20.04 0.78
N GLN A 45 13.52 20.98 1.29
CA GLN A 45 12.34 20.62 2.10
C GLN A 45 11.15 20.24 1.21
N TYR A 46 11.03 20.92 0.08
CA TYR A 46 9.99 20.71 -0.91
C TYR A 46 10.61 20.57 -2.29
N LEU A 47 10.08 19.63 -3.07
CA LEU A 47 10.33 19.55 -4.50
C LEU A 47 9.17 20.25 -5.22
N SER A 48 9.50 21.27 -6.01
CA SER A 48 8.55 21.98 -6.87
C SER A 48 8.98 21.85 -8.33
N VAL A 49 8.04 21.43 -9.18
CA VAL A 49 8.25 21.20 -10.61
C VAL A 49 7.11 21.83 -11.39
N SER A 50 7.41 22.64 -12.41
CA SER A 50 6.37 23.23 -13.26
C SER A 50 5.75 22.15 -14.15
N LEU A 51 4.41 22.07 -14.19
CA LEU A 51 3.66 21.18 -15.08
C LEU A 51 3.51 21.74 -16.50
N ARG A 52 4.01 22.98 -16.73
CA ARG A 52 4.05 23.66 -18.04
C ARG A 52 2.70 23.64 -18.76
N THR A 53 1.62 23.87 -18.04
CA THR A 53 0.27 23.94 -18.61
C THR A 53 -0.64 24.83 -17.77
N ASN A 54 -1.62 25.44 -18.42
CA ASN A 54 -2.70 26.20 -17.81
C ASN A 54 -4.05 25.43 -17.87
N ASP A 55 -4.09 24.28 -18.57
CA ASP A 55 -5.27 23.41 -18.58
C ASP A 55 -5.27 22.51 -17.34
N GLN A 56 -6.32 22.63 -16.53
CA GLN A 56 -6.49 21.87 -15.29
C GLN A 56 -6.58 20.36 -15.53
N LYS A 57 -7.22 19.90 -16.62
CA LYS A 57 -7.38 18.45 -16.88
C LYS A 57 -6.03 17.83 -17.24
N LEU A 58 -5.28 18.48 -18.12
CA LEU A 58 -3.92 18.09 -18.46
C LEU A 58 -2.98 18.17 -17.25
N ALA A 59 -3.12 19.23 -16.44
CA ALA A 59 -2.32 19.42 -15.22
C ALA A 59 -2.51 18.25 -14.25
N LYS A 60 -3.75 17.81 -13.99
CA LYS A 60 -4.01 16.66 -13.11
C LYS A 60 -3.32 15.38 -13.59
N ARG A 61 -3.36 15.09 -14.90
CA ARG A 61 -2.67 13.91 -15.46
C ARG A 61 -1.16 14.00 -15.24
N ARG A 62 -0.57 15.15 -15.59
CA ARG A 62 0.87 15.38 -15.39
C ARG A 62 1.27 15.40 -13.91
N ASP A 63 0.40 15.88 -13.01
CA ASP A 63 0.63 15.86 -11.56
C ASP A 63 0.72 14.42 -11.04
N LEU A 64 -0.09 13.49 -11.57
CA LEU A 64 -0.02 12.07 -11.22
C LEU A 64 1.24 11.39 -11.77
N ASP A 65 1.60 11.68 -13.03
CA ASP A 65 2.84 11.16 -13.64
C ASP A 65 4.06 11.64 -12.85
N GLU A 66 4.08 12.92 -12.50
CA GLU A 66 5.14 13.52 -11.70
C GLU A 66 5.15 12.97 -10.27
N ALA A 67 3.99 12.73 -9.66
CA ALA A 67 3.88 12.11 -8.35
C ALA A 67 4.51 10.71 -8.33
N ARG A 68 4.31 9.92 -9.38
CA ARG A 68 4.93 8.59 -9.51
C ARG A 68 6.45 8.73 -9.62
N ARG A 69 6.95 9.53 -10.58
CA ARG A 69 8.39 9.77 -10.77
C ARG A 69 9.08 10.22 -9.47
N VAL A 70 8.45 11.15 -8.74
CA VAL A 70 8.98 11.70 -7.49
C VAL A 70 8.95 10.67 -6.36
N THR A 71 7.98 9.76 -6.35
CA THR A 71 7.97 8.64 -5.39
C THR A 71 9.18 7.75 -5.61
N ASP A 72 9.41 7.33 -6.86
CA ASP A 72 10.56 6.49 -7.22
C ASP A 72 11.89 7.19 -6.89
N LEU A 73 11.97 8.50 -7.14
CA LEU A 73 13.14 9.33 -6.81
C LEU A 73 13.41 9.40 -5.30
N PHE A 74 12.36 9.52 -4.47
CA PHE A 74 12.49 9.53 -3.02
C PHE A 74 12.91 8.17 -2.47
N ASP A 75 12.34 7.08 -2.99
CA ASP A 75 12.71 5.73 -2.58
C ASP A 75 14.17 5.42 -2.95
N TRP A 76 14.60 5.84 -4.15
CA TRP A 76 16.00 5.72 -4.54
C TRP A 76 16.93 6.53 -3.64
N GLY A 77 16.55 7.77 -3.30
CA GLY A 77 17.32 8.61 -2.39
C GLY A 77 17.43 8.05 -0.97
N LEU A 78 16.35 7.46 -0.45
CA LEU A 78 16.38 6.78 0.85
C LEU A 78 17.32 5.57 0.82
N LYS A 79 17.26 4.74 -0.23
CA LYS A 79 18.14 3.58 -0.39
C LYS A 79 19.61 4.00 -0.49
N LEU A 80 19.93 5.05 -1.24
CA LEU A 80 21.29 5.55 -1.36
C LEU A 80 21.86 6.04 -0.03
N VAL A 81 21.07 6.79 0.75
CA VAL A 81 21.50 7.26 2.07
C VAL A 81 21.69 6.08 3.04
N GLN A 82 20.80 5.08 3.00
CA GLN A 82 20.87 3.89 3.85
C GLN A 82 22.04 2.97 3.50
N ASN A 83 22.33 2.76 2.21
CA ASN A 83 23.43 1.89 1.76
C ASN A 83 24.83 2.47 2.05
N GLY A 84 24.92 3.75 2.44
CA GLY A 84 26.16 4.40 2.90
C GLY A 84 26.32 4.46 4.43
N GLN A 85 25.41 3.84 5.20
CA GLN A 85 25.38 3.90 6.67
C GLN A 85 25.43 2.46 7.22
N PRO A 86 26.29 2.12 8.20
CA PRO A 86 26.21 0.79 8.84
C PRO A 86 24.80 0.64 9.43
N PRO A 87 24.09 -0.47 9.17
CA PRO A 87 22.66 -0.55 9.37
C PRO A 87 22.33 -0.43 10.86
N ALA A 88 21.79 0.71 11.27
CA ALA A 88 20.96 0.78 12.46
C ALA A 88 19.65 0.08 12.12
N ALA A 89 19.51 -1.15 12.63
CA ALA A 89 18.35 -2.02 12.46
C ALA A 89 17.05 -1.24 12.70
N THR A 90 16.41 -0.83 11.62
CA THR A 90 14.99 -0.49 11.62
C THR A 90 14.37 -1.46 10.64
N THR A 91 13.77 -2.51 11.19
CA THR A 91 12.87 -3.45 10.52
C THR A 91 11.76 -2.67 9.82
N ARG A 92 11.99 -2.29 8.57
CA ARG A 92 10.93 -1.91 7.65
C ARG A 92 10.38 -3.24 7.14
N SER A 93 9.27 -3.72 7.72
CA SER A 93 8.49 -4.72 7.01
C SER A 93 8.01 -4.02 5.75
N GLU A 94 8.62 -4.38 4.63
CA GLU A 94 7.96 -4.18 3.36
C GLU A 94 6.67 -5.01 3.48
N ASN A 95 5.54 -4.34 3.68
CA ASN A 95 4.24 -4.97 3.52
C ASN A 95 4.11 -5.22 2.02
N LEU A 96 4.80 -6.25 1.52
CA LEU A 96 4.50 -6.83 0.23
C LEU A 96 3.05 -7.28 0.34
N MET A 97 2.19 -6.69 -0.49
CA MET A 97 0.85 -7.24 -0.64
C MET A 97 1.01 -8.71 -1.06
N PRO A 98 0.21 -9.61 -0.47
CA PRO A 98 0.27 -11.02 -0.84
C PRO A 98 0.01 -11.17 -2.33
N SER A 99 0.64 -12.17 -2.93
CA SER A 99 0.41 -12.47 -4.33
C SER A 99 -1.06 -12.89 -4.56
N PRO A 100 -1.60 -12.76 -5.78
CA PRO A 100 -2.95 -13.25 -6.08
C PRO A 100 -3.13 -14.74 -5.73
N GLU A 101 -2.09 -15.56 -5.89
CA GLU A 101 -2.10 -16.99 -5.56
C GLU A 101 -2.19 -17.22 -4.05
N GLU A 102 -1.48 -16.41 -3.24
CA GLU A 102 -1.54 -16.47 -1.77
C GLU A 102 -2.92 -16.07 -1.25
N ILE A 103 -3.53 -15.06 -1.88
CA ILE A 103 -4.89 -14.63 -1.57
C ILE A 103 -5.88 -15.77 -1.89
N GLU A 104 -5.79 -16.36 -3.07
CA GLU A 104 -6.66 -17.47 -3.49
C GLU A 104 -6.52 -18.69 -2.58
N ALA A 105 -5.28 -19.09 -2.26
CA ALA A 105 -5.01 -20.21 -1.36
C ALA A 105 -5.62 -19.99 0.03
N HIS A 106 -5.51 -18.78 0.58
CA HIS A 106 -6.12 -18.43 1.86
C HIS A 106 -7.66 -18.57 1.82
N PHE A 107 -8.31 -18.08 0.76
CA PHE A 107 -9.76 -18.20 0.63
C PHE A 107 -10.23 -19.65 0.48
N LEU A 108 -9.53 -20.46 -0.32
CA LEU A 108 -9.85 -21.87 -0.49
C LEU A 108 -9.69 -22.64 0.83
N HIS A 109 -8.61 -22.39 1.56
CA HIS A 109 -8.40 -23.01 2.87
C HIS A 109 -9.52 -22.66 3.85
N ALA A 110 -9.86 -21.37 3.97
CA ALA A 110 -10.92 -20.92 4.86
C ALA A 110 -12.29 -21.52 4.50
N LEU A 111 -12.58 -21.69 3.21
CA LEU A 111 -13.83 -22.32 2.75
C LEU A 111 -13.87 -23.80 3.10
N LEU A 112 -12.78 -24.53 2.85
CA LEU A 112 -12.69 -25.96 3.15
C LEU A 112 -12.76 -26.23 4.66
N GLU A 113 -12.12 -25.39 5.47
CA GLU A 113 -12.17 -25.48 6.93
C GLU A 113 -13.60 -25.26 7.46
N ALA A 114 -14.32 -24.29 6.90
CA ALA A 114 -15.72 -24.04 7.26
C ALA A 114 -16.62 -25.24 6.90
N ASP A 115 -16.42 -25.83 5.73
CA ASP A 115 -17.16 -27.01 5.27
C ASP A 115 -16.84 -28.26 6.11
N GLU A 116 -15.57 -28.52 6.43
CA GLU A 116 -15.19 -29.59 7.36
C GLU A 116 -15.82 -29.42 8.74
N LYS A 117 -15.86 -28.18 9.24
CA LYS A 117 -16.52 -27.86 10.51
C LYS A 117 -18.01 -28.15 10.46
N GLU A 118 -18.70 -27.77 9.38
CA GLU A 118 -20.13 -28.07 9.21
C GLU A 118 -20.41 -29.57 9.11
N ARG A 119 -19.55 -30.35 8.46
CA ARG A 119 -19.69 -31.82 8.42
C ARG A 119 -19.52 -32.45 9.81
N ASN A 120 -18.59 -31.94 10.61
CA ASN A 120 -18.30 -32.48 11.94
C ASN A 120 -19.35 -32.06 12.98
N GLU A 121 -19.77 -30.79 12.98
CA GLU A 121 -20.67 -30.22 14.00
C GLU A 121 -22.15 -30.31 13.58
N GLY A 122 -22.42 -30.50 12.29
CA GLY A 122 -23.75 -30.51 11.68
C GLY A 122 -24.34 -29.11 11.46
N ASP A 123 -25.42 -29.03 10.66
CA ASP A 123 -26.12 -27.77 10.39
C ASP A 123 -26.67 -27.14 11.69
N ILE A 124 -26.39 -25.86 11.89
CA ILE A 124 -26.88 -25.04 13.02
C ILE A 124 -28.41 -25.07 13.15
N ARG A 125 -29.14 -25.30 12.04
CA ARG A 125 -30.59 -25.50 12.07
C ARG A 125 -31.03 -26.65 12.96
N ARG A 126 -30.15 -27.62 13.25
CA ARG A 126 -30.39 -28.68 14.25
C ARG A 126 -30.60 -28.15 15.67
N TYR A 127 -30.21 -26.91 15.97
CA TYR A 127 -30.42 -26.30 17.29
C TYR A 127 -31.58 -25.29 17.29
N LEU A 128 -32.17 -24.98 16.12
CA LEU A 128 -33.28 -24.03 15.99
C LEU A 128 -34.66 -24.63 16.26
N GLN A 129 -34.77 -25.96 16.26
CA GLN A 129 -36.03 -26.66 16.51
C GLN A 129 -35.96 -27.44 17.82
N THR A 130 -36.99 -27.28 18.65
CA THR A 130 -37.17 -28.10 19.84
C THR A 130 -37.43 -29.55 19.45
N ARG A 131 -37.16 -30.49 20.37
CA ARG A 131 -37.39 -31.93 20.14
C ARG A 131 -38.85 -32.24 19.73
N ALA A 132 -39.81 -31.48 20.28
CA ALA A 132 -41.24 -31.63 20.00
C ALA A 132 -41.62 -31.15 18.58
N GLU A 133 -40.97 -30.10 18.08
CA GLU A 133 -41.17 -29.62 16.71
C GLU A 133 -40.54 -30.58 15.69
N ARG A 134 -39.40 -31.18 16.03
CA ARG A 134 -38.73 -32.16 15.15
C ARG A 134 -39.54 -33.45 14.97
N SER A 135 -40.25 -33.89 16.02
CA SER A 135 -41.14 -35.06 15.93
C SER A 135 -42.35 -34.88 15.00
N GLN A 136 -42.59 -33.66 14.45
CA GLN A 136 -43.60 -33.44 13.42
C GLN A 136 -43.14 -33.94 12.03
N TRP A 137 -41.86 -34.26 11.86
CA TRP A 137 -41.25 -34.67 10.60
C TRP A 137 -40.49 -36.00 10.78
N PRO A 138 -41.19 -37.12 11.03
CA PRO A 138 -40.56 -38.42 11.33
C PRO A 138 -39.69 -38.95 10.19
N ASP A 139 -39.99 -38.57 8.95
CA ASP A 139 -39.22 -38.97 7.76
C ASP A 139 -37.77 -38.43 7.76
N LEU A 140 -37.46 -37.42 8.58
CA LEU A 140 -36.11 -36.85 8.71
C LEU A 140 -35.22 -37.60 9.71
N ASP A 141 -35.79 -38.42 10.59
CA ASP A 141 -35.03 -39.21 11.58
C ASP A 141 -34.48 -40.53 10.97
N ASP A 142 -35.07 -41.00 9.86
CA ASP A 142 -34.72 -42.26 9.19
C ASP A 142 -33.56 -42.15 8.18
N ALA A 143 -32.90 -40.99 8.06
CA ALA A 143 -31.68 -40.84 7.26
C ALA A 143 -30.43 -41.48 7.94
N ARG A 144 -30.60 -42.60 8.63
CA ARG A 144 -29.50 -43.51 8.96
C ARG A 144 -29.16 -44.30 7.69
N ILE A 145 -28.30 -43.70 6.88
CA ILE A 145 -27.59 -44.38 5.82
C ILE A 145 -26.79 -45.52 6.49
N THR A 146 -27.27 -46.76 6.35
CA THR A 146 -26.45 -47.98 6.46
C THR A 146 -25.61 -48.16 5.23
#